data_AF-A0A2V7H695-F1
#
_entry.id   AF-A0A2V7H695-F1
#
_cell.length_a   1.000
_cell.length_b   1.000
_cell.length_c   1.000
_cell.angle_alpha   90.00
_cell.angle_beta   90.00
_cell.angle_gamma   90.00
#
_symmetry.space_group_name_H-M   'P 1'
#
loop_
_entity.id
_entity.type
_entity.pdbx_description
1 polymer ?
#
loop_
_entity_poly.entity_id
_entity_poly.type
_entity_poly.pdbx_seq_one_letter_code
_entity_poly.pdbx_strand_id
1 'polypeptide(L)'
;MRPPQHGDMTGACNGSYQDFSGNIGIVGTPVIDAGTRTMYFVARSTTGSTFVQFLHAVNIVDGSEISGGPTEITATSSGNGDGSVNGVIAFDAQRQNQRQGLTLLNGTVYVTFSSHCDWGPYHGWILGYDAATLGQRVVYNATPNGYAAGMWESGTGMAADAAGNLYVVTGNGTVGDNGDPTSLTNRGESALKLTQSGSTLRVASYFTPYNYQFLNDNDIDYGGMGAFLIPNSGFYLTGGKDGNLYLLNKDAMGGYLPSSNQVQQMVALGGNANMHCQPAYYKGSSQEFIYVWSENDPLRAIQFDRASNLLSAQSQVVSSAAGPTGQSGAVLSVSSNGSQEGTGILWASYASSGDAEHSVSPGILRAFDANDISKELWNNQQKPRDAGGYYAKFAAPTIANGHVYLPTFSNRVVVYGLQ
;
A
#
# COMPACT_ATOMS: atom_id res chain seq x y z
N MET A 1 -19.53 -12.35 16.54
CA MET A 1 -18.09 -12.62 16.78
C MET A 1 -17.42 -11.31 17.20
N ARG A 2 -16.25 -11.36 17.86
CA ARG A 2 -15.48 -10.14 18.20
C ARG A 2 -14.39 -9.90 17.15
N PRO A 3 -13.85 -8.68 17.00
CA PRO A 3 -12.61 -8.50 16.27
C PRO A 3 -11.48 -9.37 16.88
N PRO A 4 -10.61 -9.96 16.04
CA PRO A 4 -9.35 -10.53 16.51
C PRO A 4 -8.48 -9.48 17.21
N GLN A 5 -7.55 -9.94 18.03
CA GLN A 5 -6.50 -9.16 18.66
C GLN A 5 -5.16 -9.82 18.37
N HIS A 6 -4.05 -9.15 18.67
CA HIS A 6 -2.72 -9.68 18.37
C HIS A 6 -2.45 -11.05 19.00
N GLY A 7 -2.98 -11.32 20.20
CA GLY A 7 -2.88 -12.63 20.86
C GLY A 7 -3.62 -13.77 20.14
N ASP A 8 -4.53 -13.48 19.22
CA ASP A 8 -5.19 -14.49 18.41
C ASP A 8 -4.32 -14.94 17.20
N MET A 9 -3.25 -14.21 16.88
CA MET A 9 -2.30 -14.55 15.81
C MET A 9 -1.18 -15.44 16.38
N THR A 10 -1.58 -16.57 16.94
CA THR A 10 -0.75 -17.39 17.86
C THR A 10 0.55 -17.91 17.26
N GLY A 11 0.65 -18.05 15.93
CA GLY A 11 1.89 -18.44 15.26
C GLY A 11 2.70 -17.29 14.67
N ALA A 12 2.14 -16.08 14.58
CA ALA A 12 2.84 -14.93 14.01
C ALA A 12 3.95 -14.43 14.93
N CYS A 13 5.11 -14.06 14.36
CA CYS A 13 6.31 -13.65 15.10
C CYS A 13 6.66 -14.62 16.25
N ASN A 14 6.64 -15.93 15.99
CA ASN A 14 6.89 -16.97 17.00
C ASN A 14 5.99 -16.85 18.26
N GLY A 15 4.75 -16.38 18.08
CA GLY A 15 3.77 -16.19 19.15
C GLY A 15 3.89 -14.87 19.90
N SER A 16 4.80 -13.98 19.50
CA SER A 16 4.97 -12.64 20.08
C SER A 16 4.52 -11.54 19.13
N TYR A 17 3.37 -11.71 18.48
CA TYR A 17 2.83 -10.74 17.54
C TYR A 17 2.45 -9.41 18.22
N GLN A 18 2.98 -8.29 17.73
CA GLN A 18 2.82 -6.95 18.33
C GLN A 18 2.53 -5.81 17.33
N ASP A 19 2.44 -6.08 16.01
CA ASP A 19 2.23 -5.02 15.01
C ASP A 19 0.85 -4.33 15.13
N PHE A 20 -0.09 -4.97 15.84
CA PHE A 20 -1.38 -4.40 16.22
C PHE A 20 -1.51 -4.36 17.74
N SER A 21 -1.70 -3.17 18.31
CA SER A 21 -1.86 -2.99 19.76
C SER A 21 -3.30 -3.20 20.27
N GLY A 22 -4.27 -3.37 19.37
CA GLY A 22 -5.70 -3.44 19.71
C GLY A 22 -6.49 -4.42 18.84
N ASN A 23 -7.75 -4.08 18.61
CA ASN A 23 -8.65 -4.88 17.79
C ASN A 23 -8.25 -4.80 16.30
N ILE A 24 -8.07 -5.96 15.68
CA ILE A 24 -7.79 -6.16 14.26
C ILE A 24 -9.13 -6.32 13.54
N GLY A 25 -9.92 -5.25 13.46
CA GLY A 25 -11.26 -5.25 12.86
C GLY A 25 -11.23 -4.86 11.37
N ILE A 26 -11.56 -3.59 11.11
CA ILE A 26 -11.37 -2.93 9.81
C ILE A 26 -9.98 -2.31 9.85
N VAL A 27 -9.08 -2.79 8.98
CA VAL A 27 -7.68 -2.36 8.94
C VAL A 27 -7.38 -1.61 7.65
N GLY A 28 -7.67 -2.21 6.50
CA GLY A 28 -7.49 -1.55 5.21
C GLY A 28 -8.44 -0.37 5.00
N THR A 29 -7.98 0.62 4.23
CA THR A 29 -8.78 1.79 3.87
C THR A 29 -9.99 1.37 3.02
N PRO A 30 -11.23 1.72 3.41
CA PRO A 30 -12.42 1.46 2.62
C PRO A 30 -12.37 2.14 1.24
N VAL A 31 -13.14 1.62 0.28
CA VAL A 31 -13.37 2.29 -1.01
C VAL A 31 -14.83 2.73 -1.14
N ILE A 32 -15.05 3.92 -1.71
CA ILE A 32 -16.39 4.50 -1.89
C ILE A 32 -16.72 4.54 -3.36
N ASP A 33 -17.87 3.98 -3.73
CA ASP A 33 -18.56 4.29 -4.97
C ASP A 33 -19.48 5.50 -4.74
N ALA A 34 -19.06 6.67 -5.23
CA ALA A 34 -19.82 7.90 -5.08
C ALA A 34 -21.14 7.89 -5.87
N GLY A 35 -21.23 7.11 -6.96
CA GLY A 35 -22.43 7.02 -7.79
C GLY A 35 -23.55 6.28 -7.08
N THR A 36 -23.22 5.16 -6.43
CA THR A 36 -24.18 4.36 -5.65
C THR A 36 -24.25 4.77 -4.17
N ARG A 37 -23.35 5.66 -3.72
CA ARG A 37 -23.20 6.05 -2.31
C ARG A 37 -22.91 4.86 -1.40
N THR A 38 -22.12 3.91 -1.90
CA THR A 38 -21.77 2.68 -1.18
C THR A 38 -20.32 2.72 -0.77
N MET A 39 -20.04 2.41 0.49
CA MET A 39 -18.70 2.16 1.00
C MET A 39 -18.49 0.66 1.16
N TYR A 40 -17.36 0.17 0.66
CA TYR A 40 -16.94 -1.23 0.79
C TYR A 40 -15.73 -1.31 1.71
N PHE A 41 -15.73 -2.27 2.62
CA PHE A 41 -14.61 -2.52 3.53
C PHE A 41 -14.57 -3.99 3.97
N VAL A 42 -13.39 -4.43 4.40
CA VAL A 42 -13.23 -5.75 5.01
C VAL A 42 -13.21 -5.63 6.53
N ALA A 43 -14.01 -6.47 7.19
CA ALA A 43 -13.99 -6.62 8.63
C ALA A 43 -13.64 -8.06 9.01
N ARG A 44 -12.79 -8.21 10.02
CA ARG A 44 -12.34 -9.52 10.54
C ARG A 44 -13.04 -9.84 11.85
N SER A 45 -13.30 -11.12 12.07
CA SER A 45 -14.06 -11.61 13.21
C SER A 45 -13.56 -12.98 13.69
N THR A 46 -13.64 -13.22 14.99
CA THR A 46 -13.26 -14.49 15.60
C THR A 46 -14.15 -14.88 16.78
N THR A 47 -14.25 -16.20 17.01
CA THR A 47 -14.76 -16.80 18.25
C THR A 47 -13.64 -17.17 19.24
N GLY A 48 -12.38 -16.95 18.86
CA GLY A 48 -11.16 -17.44 19.53
C GLY A 48 -10.62 -18.75 18.94
N SER A 49 -11.45 -19.52 18.24
CA SER A 49 -11.04 -20.76 17.55
C SER A 49 -11.41 -20.78 16.05
N THR A 50 -12.35 -19.94 15.63
CA THR A 50 -12.76 -19.79 14.23
C THR A 50 -12.54 -18.36 13.81
N PHE A 51 -11.92 -18.17 12.64
CA PHE A 51 -11.62 -16.86 12.06
C PHE A 51 -12.34 -16.71 10.73
N VAL A 52 -12.95 -15.54 10.53
CA VAL A 52 -13.66 -15.20 9.31
C VAL A 52 -13.36 -13.75 8.93
N GLN A 53 -13.43 -13.47 7.63
CA GLN A 53 -13.37 -12.10 7.11
C GLN A 53 -14.57 -11.89 6.20
N PHE A 54 -15.18 -10.71 6.30
CA PHE A 54 -16.35 -10.34 5.52
C PHE A 54 -16.07 -9.10 4.68
N LEU A 55 -16.51 -9.12 3.42
CA LEU A 55 -16.67 -7.93 2.62
C LEU A 55 -18.05 -7.33 2.92
N HIS A 56 -18.04 -6.13 3.48
CA HIS A 56 -19.23 -5.33 3.75
C HIS A 56 -19.46 -4.32 2.64
N ALA A 57 -20.72 -3.96 2.41
CA ALA A 57 -21.11 -2.88 1.52
C ALA A 57 -22.21 -2.08 2.21
N VAL A 58 -21.92 -0.84 2.60
CA VAL A 58 -22.86 -0.03 3.38
C VAL A 58 -23.19 1.26 2.65
N ASN A 59 -24.44 1.71 2.78
CA ASN A 59 -24.86 3.02 2.33
C ASN A 59 -24.23 4.10 3.23
N ILE A 60 -23.49 5.04 2.65
CA ILE A 60 -22.77 6.07 3.42
C ILE A 60 -23.67 7.14 4.05
N VAL A 61 -24.96 7.15 3.71
CA VAL A 61 -25.94 8.12 4.24
C VAL A 61 -26.53 7.66 5.56
N ASP A 62 -26.87 6.36 5.66
CA ASP A 62 -27.60 5.82 6.82
C ASP A 62 -26.90 4.63 7.50
N GLY A 63 -25.80 4.13 6.93
CA GLY A 63 -25.03 3.00 7.44
C GLY A 63 -25.70 1.64 7.25
N SER A 64 -26.79 1.55 6.49
CA SER A 64 -27.44 0.27 6.19
C SER A 64 -26.59 -0.60 5.27
N GLU A 65 -26.58 -1.92 5.50
CA GLU A 65 -25.99 -2.87 4.55
C GLU A 65 -26.77 -2.86 3.23
N ILE A 66 -26.04 -2.92 2.12
CA ILE A 66 -26.57 -3.14 0.79
C ILE A 66 -27.03 -4.60 0.69
N SER A 67 -28.18 -4.82 0.05
CA SER A 67 -28.75 -6.16 -0.13
C SER A 67 -27.76 -7.13 -0.76
N GLY A 68 -27.61 -8.32 -0.16
CA GLY A 68 -26.61 -9.32 -0.56
C GLY A 68 -25.32 -9.28 0.26
N GLY A 69 -25.14 -8.26 1.09
CA GLY A 69 -24.04 -8.14 2.05
C GLY A 69 -24.45 -8.41 3.52
N PRO A 70 -23.45 -8.64 4.38
CA PRO A 70 -22.04 -8.86 4.04
C PRO A 70 -21.80 -10.25 3.42
N THR A 71 -20.72 -10.40 2.63
CA THR A 71 -20.30 -11.69 2.05
C THR A 71 -19.03 -12.21 2.71
N GLU A 72 -19.02 -13.49 3.08
CA GLU A 72 -17.82 -14.15 3.63
C GLU A 72 -16.73 -14.29 2.56
N ILE A 73 -15.50 -13.94 2.93
CA ILE A 73 -14.34 -14.07 2.07
C ILE A 73 -13.79 -15.49 2.18
N THR A 74 -14.02 -16.26 1.12
CA THR A 74 -13.40 -17.58 0.91
C THR A 74 -12.79 -17.62 -0.48
N ALA A 75 -11.71 -18.34 -0.68
CA ALA A 75 -11.15 -18.56 -2.02
C ALA A 75 -10.33 -19.85 -2.05
N THR A 76 -10.16 -20.40 -3.26
CA THR A 76 -9.24 -21.50 -3.53
C THR A 76 -8.45 -21.21 -4.80
N SER A 77 -7.20 -21.63 -4.86
CA SER A 77 -6.39 -21.64 -6.07
C SER A 77 -5.86 -23.05 -6.31
N SER A 78 -5.83 -23.48 -7.58
CA SER A 78 -5.08 -24.66 -7.96
C SER A 78 -3.58 -24.39 -7.83
N GLY A 79 -2.82 -25.38 -7.37
CA GLY A 79 -1.37 -25.28 -7.24
C GLY A 79 -0.81 -26.15 -6.11
N ASN A 80 0.51 -26.34 -6.13
CA ASN A 80 1.23 -27.19 -5.18
C ASN A 80 2.10 -26.38 -4.19
N GLY A 81 1.85 -25.08 -4.07
CA GLY A 81 2.52 -24.21 -3.11
C GLY A 81 2.23 -24.54 -1.65
N ASP A 82 2.80 -23.75 -0.75
CA ASP A 82 2.68 -23.94 0.70
C ASP A 82 1.21 -23.96 1.15
N GLY A 83 0.89 -24.82 2.12
CA GLY A 83 -0.49 -25.04 2.56
C GLY A 83 -1.41 -25.76 1.56
N SER A 84 -0.91 -26.24 0.41
CA SER A 84 -1.70 -27.02 -0.56
C SER A 84 -2.10 -28.40 -0.01
N VAL A 85 -3.35 -28.80 -0.26
CA VAL A 85 -3.86 -30.15 -0.02
C VAL A 85 -4.44 -30.69 -1.32
N ASN A 86 -3.89 -31.79 -1.84
CA ASN A 86 -4.29 -32.41 -3.12
C ASN A 86 -4.31 -31.42 -4.31
N GLY A 87 -3.33 -30.51 -4.37
CA GLY A 87 -3.20 -29.54 -5.47
C GLY A 87 -4.13 -28.33 -5.37
N VAL A 88 -4.70 -28.08 -4.19
CA VAL A 88 -5.57 -26.92 -3.93
C VAL A 88 -5.07 -26.18 -2.70
N ILE A 89 -4.86 -24.88 -2.85
CA ILE A 89 -4.54 -23.94 -1.77
C ILE A 89 -5.82 -23.21 -1.39
N ALA A 90 -6.21 -23.26 -0.12
CA ALA A 90 -7.36 -22.54 0.41
C ALA A 90 -6.93 -21.22 1.07
N PHE A 91 -7.79 -20.20 0.98
CA PHE A 91 -7.63 -18.96 1.73
C PHE A 91 -7.78 -19.22 3.24
N ASP A 92 -6.81 -18.72 4.02
CA ASP A 92 -6.79 -18.86 5.49
C ASP A 92 -7.14 -17.52 6.14
N ALA A 93 -8.36 -17.38 6.64
CA ALA A 93 -8.87 -16.15 7.23
C ALA A 93 -8.10 -15.68 8.48
N GLN A 94 -7.37 -16.58 9.17
CA GLN A 94 -6.55 -16.22 10.32
C GLN A 94 -5.23 -15.61 9.86
N ARG A 95 -4.55 -16.27 8.90
CA ARG A 95 -3.20 -15.89 8.47
C ARG A 95 -3.18 -14.74 7.46
N GLN A 96 -4.18 -14.68 6.58
CA GLN A 96 -4.22 -13.69 5.51
C GLN A 96 -4.61 -12.32 6.07
N ASN A 97 -3.69 -11.37 5.99
CA ASN A 97 -3.87 -10.04 6.57
C ASN A 97 -4.33 -9.05 5.50
N GLN A 98 -5.49 -8.43 5.71
CA GLN A 98 -6.01 -7.38 4.85
C GLN A 98 -5.61 -6.02 5.44
N ARG A 99 -4.63 -5.34 4.82
CA ARG A 99 -4.12 -4.03 5.28
C ARG A 99 -4.13 -2.95 4.21
N GLN A 100 -4.02 -3.31 2.94
CA GLN A 100 -4.08 -2.34 1.84
C GLN A 100 -5.46 -1.70 1.70
N GLY A 101 -5.52 -0.51 1.12
CA GLY A 101 -6.78 0.08 0.67
C GLY A 101 -7.47 -0.78 -0.39
N LEU A 102 -8.80 -0.85 -0.34
CA LEU A 102 -9.58 -1.54 -1.36
C LEU A 102 -9.54 -0.75 -2.67
N THR A 103 -9.64 -1.46 -3.80
CA THR A 103 -9.66 -0.83 -5.14
C THR A 103 -10.99 -1.12 -5.83
N LEU A 104 -11.72 -0.08 -6.23
CA LEU A 104 -12.95 -0.21 -7.04
C LEU A 104 -12.61 0.13 -8.49
N LEU A 105 -12.79 -0.84 -9.39
CA LEU A 105 -12.48 -0.68 -10.81
C LEU A 105 -13.52 -1.42 -11.65
N ASN A 106 -14.15 -0.71 -12.59
CA ASN A 106 -15.12 -1.27 -13.55
C ASN A 106 -16.21 -2.16 -12.90
N GLY A 107 -16.77 -1.69 -11.77
CA GLY A 107 -17.81 -2.41 -11.04
C GLY A 107 -17.32 -3.63 -10.25
N THR A 108 -16.01 -3.78 -10.05
CA THR A 108 -15.40 -4.83 -9.22
C THR A 108 -14.65 -4.21 -8.05
N VAL A 109 -14.94 -4.67 -6.83
CA VAL A 109 -14.21 -4.34 -5.61
C VAL A 109 -13.11 -5.38 -5.42
N TYR A 110 -11.86 -4.96 -5.52
CA TYR A 110 -10.69 -5.79 -5.31
C TYR A 110 -10.16 -5.62 -3.88
N VAL A 111 -9.86 -6.76 -3.27
CA VAL A 111 -9.27 -6.91 -1.95
C VAL A 111 -7.96 -7.66 -2.08
N THR A 112 -6.90 -7.11 -1.51
CA THR A 112 -5.55 -7.69 -1.52
C THR A 112 -5.14 -8.14 -0.13
N PHE A 113 -4.26 -9.15 -0.08
CA PHE A 113 -3.85 -9.77 1.17
C PHE A 113 -2.34 -10.00 1.24
N SER A 114 -1.84 -9.94 2.47
CA SER A 114 -0.49 -10.32 2.87
C SER A 114 -0.59 -11.24 4.10
N SER A 115 0.31 -11.13 5.07
CA SER A 115 0.34 -11.96 6.27
C SER A 115 0.43 -11.15 7.57
N HIS A 116 0.42 -11.84 8.69
CA HIS A 116 0.92 -11.33 9.96
C HIS A 116 2.36 -11.82 10.14
N CYS A 117 3.37 -10.94 10.05
CA CYS A 117 4.76 -11.30 10.34
C CYS A 117 5.26 -12.53 9.57
N ASP A 118 4.97 -12.59 8.27
CA ASP A 118 5.30 -13.71 7.39
C ASP A 118 4.86 -15.08 7.90
N TRP A 119 3.77 -15.11 8.66
CA TRP A 119 3.25 -16.33 9.26
C TRP A 119 2.63 -17.27 8.22
N GLY A 120 3.45 -18.22 7.78
CA GLY A 120 3.07 -19.24 6.81
C GLY A 120 2.13 -20.36 7.34
N PRO A 121 1.48 -21.10 6.43
CA PRO A 121 1.35 -20.82 5.00
C PRO A 121 0.53 -19.54 4.73
N TYR A 122 1.02 -18.70 3.82
CA TYR A 122 0.32 -17.53 3.31
C TYR A 122 0.75 -17.24 1.86
N HIS A 123 -0.05 -16.44 1.16
CA HIS A 123 0.18 -16.06 -0.22
C HIS A 123 -0.32 -14.63 -0.47
N GLY A 124 0.26 -13.92 -1.43
CA GLY A 124 -0.38 -12.73 -1.98
C GLY A 124 -1.66 -13.09 -2.71
N TRP A 125 -2.82 -12.69 -2.18
CA TRP A 125 -4.11 -12.88 -2.83
C TRP A 125 -4.66 -11.58 -3.38
N ILE A 126 -5.32 -11.64 -4.53
CA ILE A 126 -6.22 -10.60 -5.03
C ILE A 126 -7.57 -11.24 -5.29
N LEU A 127 -8.57 -10.81 -4.53
CA LEU A 127 -9.94 -11.29 -4.60
C LEU A 127 -10.84 -10.16 -5.10
N GLY A 128 -11.53 -10.37 -6.21
CA GLY A 128 -12.44 -9.37 -6.80
C GLY A 128 -13.89 -9.80 -6.62
N TYR A 129 -14.74 -8.85 -6.25
CA TYR A 129 -16.17 -9.04 -6.01
C TYR A 129 -16.98 -8.07 -6.86
N ASP A 130 -18.08 -8.53 -7.42
CA ASP A 130 -19.03 -7.66 -8.10
C ASP A 130 -19.58 -6.61 -7.12
N ALA A 131 -19.45 -5.33 -7.44
CA ALA A 131 -19.80 -4.25 -6.53
C ALA A 131 -21.30 -4.22 -6.18
N ALA A 132 -22.18 -4.67 -7.09
CA ALA A 132 -23.62 -4.62 -6.88
C ALA A 132 -24.15 -5.82 -6.09
N THR A 133 -23.55 -7.00 -6.27
CA THR A 133 -24.05 -8.27 -5.73
C THR A 133 -23.15 -8.91 -4.67
N LEU A 134 -21.92 -8.43 -4.53
CA LEU A 134 -20.84 -9.02 -3.73
C LEU A 134 -20.48 -10.47 -4.10
N GLY A 135 -20.90 -10.94 -5.28
CA GLY A 135 -20.47 -12.24 -5.80
C GLY A 135 -18.98 -12.23 -6.17
N GLN A 136 -18.21 -13.23 -5.73
CA GLN A 136 -16.81 -13.36 -6.09
C GLN A 136 -16.65 -13.58 -7.61
N ARG A 137 -15.82 -12.75 -8.24
CA ARG A 137 -15.55 -12.75 -9.68
C ARG A 137 -14.12 -13.10 -10.03
N VAL A 138 -13.18 -12.74 -9.18
CA VAL A 138 -11.75 -12.86 -9.46
C VAL A 138 -11.06 -13.53 -8.28
N VAL A 139 -10.26 -14.54 -8.58
CA VAL A 139 -9.29 -15.13 -7.65
C VAL A 139 -7.93 -15.14 -8.33
N TYR A 140 -6.95 -14.49 -7.71
CA TYR A 140 -5.55 -14.52 -8.12
C TYR A 140 -4.70 -14.83 -6.88
N ASN A 141 -3.79 -15.79 -7.04
CA ASN A 141 -2.76 -16.12 -6.07
C ASN A 141 -1.40 -15.80 -6.73
N ALA A 142 -0.58 -15.00 -6.06
CA ALA A 142 0.71 -14.58 -6.60
C ALA A 142 1.75 -15.71 -6.64
N THR A 143 1.59 -16.75 -5.81
CA THR A 143 2.54 -17.86 -5.63
C THR A 143 1.85 -19.22 -5.56
N PRO A 144 1.06 -19.62 -6.58
CA PRO A 144 0.24 -20.83 -6.54
C PRO A 144 1.08 -22.12 -6.43
N ASN A 145 2.35 -22.10 -6.84
CA ASN A 145 3.27 -23.24 -6.75
C ASN A 145 4.44 -22.96 -5.79
N GLY A 146 4.36 -21.89 -5.01
CA GLY A 146 5.43 -21.42 -4.13
C GLY A 146 4.92 -21.01 -2.76
N TYR A 147 5.48 -19.96 -2.18
CA TYR A 147 5.09 -19.40 -0.88
C TYR A 147 5.15 -17.87 -0.89
N ALA A 148 4.42 -17.23 0.03
CA ALA A 148 4.49 -15.80 0.34
C ALA A 148 4.09 -14.87 -0.83
N ALA A 149 4.87 -13.83 -1.13
CA ALA A 149 4.55 -12.74 -2.05
C ALA A 149 3.39 -11.84 -1.59
N GLY A 150 3.37 -11.52 -0.29
CA GLY A 150 2.35 -10.65 0.30
C GLY A 150 2.28 -9.26 -0.35
N MET A 151 1.09 -8.69 -0.43
CA MET A 151 0.88 -7.35 -0.99
C MET A 151 0.75 -6.34 0.16
N TRP A 152 1.87 -5.66 0.48
CA TRP A 152 1.99 -4.80 1.67
C TRP A 152 1.74 -3.32 1.39
N GLU A 153 2.47 -2.78 0.41
CA GLU A 153 2.39 -1.42 -0.20
C GLU A 153 2.15 -0.27 0.77
N SER A 154 2.64 -0.39 2.00
CA SER A 154 2.41 0.57 3.09
C SER A 154 0.94 1.01 3.20
N GLY A 155 -0.01 0.10 2.99
CA GLY A 155 -1.45 0.37 3.10
C GLY A 155 -2.10 1.05 1.88
N THR A 156 -1.32 1.37 0.84
CA THR A 156 -1.85 1.90 -0.43
C THR A 156 -2.71 0.83 -1.11
N GLY A 157 -3.83 1.23 -1.73
CA GLY A 157 -4.56 0.34 -2.64
C GLY A 157 -3.83 0.18 -3.97
N MET A 158 -4.18 -0.84 -4.75
CA MET A 158 -3.61 -1.03 -6.08
C MET A 158 -3.88 0.18 -6.98
N ALA A 159 -2.89 0.58 -7.76
CA ALA A 159 -3.11 1.56 -8.81
C ALA A 159 -3.83 0.91 -9.99
N ALA A 160 -4.61 1.69 -10.73
CA ALA A 160 -5.36 1.21 -11.88
C ALA A 160 -5.31 2.19 -13.04
N ASP A 161 -5.30 1.68 -14.28
CA ASP A 161 -5.40 2.50 -15.48
C ASP A 161 -6.81 2.47 -16.11
N ALA A 162 -7.05 3.39 -17.05
CA ALA A 162 -8.33 3.50 -17.75
C ALA A 162 -8.67 2.28 -18.62
N ALA A 163 -7.71 1.40 -18.92
CA ALA A 163 -7.94 0.16 -19.63
C ALA A 163 -8.37 -1.00 -18.71
N GLY A 164 -8.47 -0.75 -17.40
CA GLY A 164 -8.86 -1.75 -16.42
C GLY A 164 -7.71 -2.66 -15.97
N ASN A 165 -6.45 -2.24 -16.17
CA ASN A 165 -5.29 -2.96 -15.64
C ASN A 165 -5.03 -2.53 -14.19
N LEU A 166 -4.63 -3.49 -13.36
CA LEU A 166 -4.21 -3.30 -11.98
C LEU A 166 -2.68 -3.31 -11.90
N TYR A 167 -2.13 -2.49 -11.01
CA TYR A 167 -0.71 -2.37 -10.76
C TYR A 167 -0.44 -2.56 -9.27
N VAL A 168 0.46 -3.49 -8.94
CA VAL A 168 0.72 -3.93 -7.56
C VAL A 168 2.17 -4.39 -7.43
N VAL A 169 2.72 -4.28 -6.22
CA VAL A 169 4.01 -4.89 -5.85
C VAL A 169 3.82 -5.97 -4.82
N THR A 170 4.56 -7.06 -5.00
CA THR A 170 4.66 -8.17 -4.03
C THR A 170 5.96 -8.08 -3.23
N GLY A 171 5.89 -8.44 -1.95
CA GLY A 171 7.06 -8.63 -1.10
C GLY A 171 7.77 -9.97 -1.38
N ASN A 172 8.63 -10.34 -0.43
CA ASN A 172 9.39 -11.57 -0.40
C ASN A 172 8.54 -12.82 -0.71
N GLY A 173 9.14 -13.77 -1.44
CA GLY A 173 8.49 -15.03 -1.78
C GLY A 173 9.09 -15.74 -2.99
N THR A 174 8.44 -16.83 -3.41
CA THR A 174 8.91 -17.60 -4.56
C THR A 174 8.84 -16.79 -5.85
N VAL A 175 9.91 -16.84 -6.63
CA VAL A 175 10.01 -16.23 -7.96
C VAL A 175 10.18 -17.32 -9.01
N GLY A 176 9.19 -17.43 -9.89
CA GLY A 176 9.23 -18.34 -11.03
C GLY A 176 8.88 -19.77 -10.67
N ASP A 177 8.98 -20.65 -11.66
CA ASP A 177 8.77 -22.09 -11.47
C ASP A 177 10.03 -22.84 -11.95
N ASN A 178 10.32 -23.99 -11.32
CA ASN A 178 11.42 -24.87 -11.73
C ASN A 178 12.80 -24.19 -11.84
N GLY A 179 13.04 -23.17 -11.00
CA GLY A 179 14.29 -22.42 -11.00
C GLY A 179 14.44 -21.42 -12.16
N ASP A 180 13.37 -21.16 -12.93
CA ASP A 180 13.33 -20.13 -13.96
C ASP A 180 12.56 -18.88 -13.48
N PRO A 181 13.25 -17.78 -13.11
CA PRO A 181 12.61 -16.56 -12.65
C PRO A 181 11.79 -15.85 -13.74
N THR A 182 11.98 -16.20 -15.02
CA THR A 182 11.24 -15.60 -16.14
C THR A 182 9.85 -16.22 -16.35
N SER A 183 9.59 -17.40 -15.78
CA SER A 183 8.24 -17.99 -15.73
C SER A 183 7.27 -17.01 -15.09
N LEU A 184 6.08 -16.78 -15.66
CA LEU A 184 5.12 -15.80 -15.13
C LEU A 184 4.36 -16.29 -13.87
N THR A 185 4.55 -17.54 -13.47
CA THR A 185 4.02 -18.08 -12.21
C THR A 185 4.94 -17.71 -11.05
N ASN A 186 4.40 -17.65 -9.82
CA ASN A 186 5.11 -17.27 -8.60
C ASN A 186 5.85 -15.95 -8.73
N ARG A 187 5.18 -14.86 -8.34
CA ARG A 187 5.68 -13.50 -8.51
C ARG A 187 5.93 -12.85 -7.15
N GLY A 188 6.83 -13.42 -6.35
CA GLY A 188 7.47 -12.68 -5.24
C GLY A 188 8.40 -11.58 -5.76
N GLU A 189 8.74 -10.60 -4.92
CA GLU A 189 9.70 -9.53 -5.21
C GLU A 189 9.48 -8.85 -6.57
N SER A 190 8.22 -8.59 -6.94
CA SER A 190 7.88 -8.21 -8.30
C SER A 190 6.91 -7.04 -8.37
N ALA A 191 7.17 -6.11 -9.30
CA ALA A 191 6.17 -5.17 -9.79
C ALA A 191 5.35 -5.86 -10.88
N LEU A 192 4.03 -5.75 -10.83
CA LEU A 192 3.12 -6.44 -11.73
C LEU A 192 2.15 -5.47 -12.38
N LYS A 193 1.96 -5.62 -13.69
CA LYS A 193 0.75 -5.19 -14.39
C LYS A 193 -0.14 -6.42 -14.58
N LEU A 194 -1.34 -6.37 -14.00
CA LEU A 194 -2.32 -7.44 -14.04
C LEU A 194 -3.53 -7.03 -14.88
N THR A 195 -3.98 -7.93 -15.75
CA THR A 195 -5.20 -7.74 -16.54
C THR A 195 -6.18 -8.85 -16.22
N GLN A 196 -7.46 -8.52 -16.06
CA GLN A 196 -8.48 -9.54 -15.85
C GLN A 196 -8.58 -10.49 -17.06
N SER A 197 -8.68 -11.79 -16.75
CA SER A 197 -8.78 -12.88 -17.72
C SER A 197 -9.78 -13.91 -17.20
N GLY A 198 -11.06 -13.74 -17.56
CA GLY A 198 -12.14 -14.55 -16.99
C GLY A 198 -12.29 -14.31 -15.49
N SER A 199 -12.18 -15.39 -14.70
CA SER A 199 -12.29 -15.37 -13.24
C SER A 199 -10.95 -15.25 -12.50
N THR A 200 -9.88 -14.85 -13.20
CA THR A 200 -8.56 -14.63 -12.61
C THR A 200 -7.88 -13.40 -13.22
N LEU A 201 -6.66 -13.11 -12.79
CA LEU A 201 -5.80 -12.08 -13.35
C LEU A 201 -4.60 -12.74 -14.05
N ARG A 202 -4.20 -12.19 -15.20
CA ARG A 202 -2.96 -12.58 -15.88
C ARG A 202 -1.90 -11.49 -15.74
N VAL A 203 -0.64 -11.90 -15.63
CA VAL A 203 0.51 -10.99 -15.68
C VAL A 203 0.70 -10.51 -17.12
N ALA A 204 0.46 -9.23 -17.37
CA ALA A 204 0.62 -8.60 -18.68
C ALA A 204 2.02 -7.99 -18.87
N SER A 205 2.65 -7.53 -17.78
CA SER A 205 4.03 -7.09 -17.71
C SER A 205 4.51 -7.23 -16.27
N TYR A 206 5.81 -7.43 -16.07
CA TYR A 206 6.40 -7.51 -14.74
C TYR A 206 7.84 -7.00 -14.73
N PHE A 207 8.34 -6.71 -13.54
CA PHE A 207 9.76 -6.55 -13.25
C PHE A 207 10.08 -7.27 -11.95
N THR A 208 11.24 -7.94 -11.93
CA THR A 208 11.80 -8.59 -10.74
C THR A 208 13.28 -8.20 -10.65
N PRO A 209 13.76 -7.66 -9.52
CA PRO A 209 15.17 -7.29 -9.37
C PRO A 209 16.11 -8.47 -9.62
N TYR A 210 17.24 -8.24 -10.28
CA TYR A 210 18.23 -9.29 -10.56
C TYR A 210 18.72 -10.00 -9.29
N ASN A 211 18.74 -9.27 -8.17
CA ASN A 211 19.16 -9.71 -6.84
C ASN A 211 17.98 -10.12 -5.93
N TYR A 212 16.80 -10.45 -6.46
CA TYR A 212 15.62 -10.82 -5.65
C TYR A 212 15.92 -11.88 -4.58
N GLN A 213 16.83 -12.82 -4.84
CA GLN A 213 17.18 -13.85 -3.85
C GLN A 213 17.84 -13.22 -2.62
N PHE A 214 18.72 -12.23 -2.81
CA PHE A 214 19.31 -11.49 -1.69
C PHE A 214 18.26 -10.69 -0.92
N LEU A 215 17.28 -10.09 -1.63
CA LEU A 215 16.18 -9.36 -1.01
C LEU A 215 15.33 -10.29 -0.13
N ASN A 216 14.93 -11.44 -0.68
CA ASN A 216 14.22 -12.50 0.04
C ASN A 216 14.97 -12.95 1.31
N ASP A 217 16.26 -13.29 1.17
CA ASP A 217 17.04 -13.89 2.26
C ASP A 217 17.29 -12.92 3.42
N ASN A 218 17.18 -11.61 3.19
CA ASN A 218 17.47 -10.55 4.17
C ASN A 218 16.25 -9.71 4.56
N ASP A 219 15.04 -10.10 4.13
CA ASP A 219 13.80 -9.35 4.35
C ASP A 219 13.88 -7.88 3.86
N ILE A 220 14.49 -7.69 2.69
CA ILE A 220 14.65 -6.37 2.03
C ILE A 220 13.61 -6.26 0.90
N ASP A 221 12.34 -6.42 1.27
CA ASP A 221 11.20 -6.42 0.34
C ASP A 221 11.27 -5.30 -0.70
N TYR A 222 11.14 -5.67 -1.98
CA TYR A 222 10.84 -4.75 -3.06
C TYR A 222 9.46 -4.08 -2.88
N GLY A 223 8.50 -4.79 -2.27
CA GLY A 223 7.10 -4.35 -2.07
C GLY A 223 6.80 -3.45 -0.87
N GLY A 224 7.77 -2.61 -0.46
CA GLY A 224 7.60 -1.69 0.67
C GLY A 224 6.68 -0.49 0.36
N MET A 225 6.96 0.22 -0.74
CA MET A 225 6.20 1.40 -1.15
C MET A 225 5.03 1.01 -2.06
N GLY A 226 3.91 1.73 -1.93
CA GLY A 226 2.78 1.52 -2.85
C GLY A 226 3.08 1.86 -4.31
N ALA A 227 2.44 1.10 -5.19
CA ALA A 227 2.31 1.36 -6.62
C ALA A 227 1.77 2.77 -6.90
N PHE A 228 2.53 3.56 -7.66
CA PHE A 228 2.11 4.90 -8.09
C PHE A 228 2.20 5.03 -9.61
N LEU A 229 1.07 5.27 -10.28
CA LEU A 229 1.07 5.64 -11.70
C LEU A 229 1.27 7.14 -11.83
N ILE A 230 2.33 7.57 -12.52
CA ILE A 230 2.56 8.98 -12.78
C ILE A 230 1.48 9.47 -13.76
N PRO A 231 0.63 10.45 -13.38
CA PRO A 231 -0.51 10.86 -14.19
C PRO A 231 -0.12 11.25 -15.62
N ASN A 232 -0.96 10.90 -16.61
CA ASN A 232 -0.73 11.22 -18.03
C ASN A 232 0.67 10.80 -18.53
N SER A 233 1.14 9.62 -18.14
CA SER A 233 2.45 9.09 -18.54
C SER A 233 2.39 7.59 -18.81
N GLY A 234 3.47 7.04 -19.37
CA GLY A 234 3.68 5.59 -19.49
C GLY A 234 4.35 4.95 -18.27
N PHE A 235 4.43 5.65 -17.13
CA PHE A 235 5.32 5.26 -16.04
C PHE A 235 4.62 4.90 -14.75
N TYR A 236 5.24 3.94 -14.10
CA TYR A 236 4.88 3.34 -12.83
C TYR A 236 6.08 3.51 -11.89
N LEU A 237 5.83 3.98 -10.67
CA LEU A 237 6.85 4.19 -9.65
C LEU A 237 6.54 3.31 -8.43
N THR A 238 7.58 2.70 -7.89
CA THR A 238 7.57 2.07 -6.56
C THR A 238 8.97 2.16 -5.93
N GLY A 239 9.16 1.57 -4.75
CA GLY A 239 10.41 1.58 -4.01
C GLY A 239 10.47 0.45 -2.99
N GLY A 240 11.67 -0.05 -2.75
CA GLY A 240 11.94 -1.19 -1.87
C GLY A 240 12.56 -0.80 -0.53
N LYS A 241 12.64 -1.76 0.39
CA LYS A 241 13.41 -1.64 1.63
C LYS A 241 14.92 -1.45 1.38
N ASP A 242 15.38 -1.72 0.16
CA ASP A 242 16.75 -1.50 -0.30
C ASP A 242 17.13 -0.03 -0.48
N GLY A 243 16.19 0.89 -0.27
CA GLY A 243 16.42 2.32 -0.37
C GLY A 243 16.42 2.86 -1.79
N ASN A 244 15.93 2.07 -2.76
CA ASN A 244 15.87 2.46 -4.16
C ASN A 244 14.43 2.77 -4.59
N LEU A 245 14.27 3.84 -5.36
CA LEU A 245 13.09 4.10 -6.18
C LEU A 245 13.27 3.48 -7.56
N TYR A 246 12.20 2.91 -8.09
CA TYR A 246 12.17 2.21 -9.37
C TYR A 246 11.13 2.85 -10.27
N LEU A 247 11.60 3.56 -11.30
CA LEU A 247 10.77 4.04 -12.39
C LEU A 247 10.70 2.95 -13.46
N LEU A 248 9.49 2.50 -13.77
CA LEU A 248 9.22 1.43 -14.72
C LEU A 248 8.35 1.95 -15.85
N ASN A 249 8.63 1.53 -17.08
CA ASN A 249 7.66 1.63 -18.15
C ASN A 249 6.53 0.64 -17.86
N LYS A 250 5.31 1.14 -17.68
CA LYS A 250 4.17 0.36 -17.20
C LYS A 250 3.75 -0.76 -18.18
N ASP A 251 4.10 -0.63 -19.46
CA ASP A 251 3.75 -1.57 -20.52
C ASP A 251 4.94 -2.44 -20.97
N ALA A 252 6.16 -2.13 -20.48
CA ALA A 252 7.39 -2.87 -20.73
C ALA A 252 8.34 -2.73 -19.52
N MET A 253 7.98 -3.38 -18.40
CA MET A 253 8.65 -3.15 -17.11
C MET A 253 10.08 -3.69 -17.02
N GLY A 254 10.50 -4.55 -17.96
CA GLY A 254 11.88 -5.04 -18.08
C GLY A 254 12.06 -6.52 -17.71
N GLY A 255 11.07 -7.15 -17.08
CA GLY A 255 11.14 -8.56 -16.70
C GLY A 255 12.24 -8.86 -15.68
N TYR A 256 12.78 -10.07 -15.72
CA TYR A 256 13.96 -10.48 -14.95
C TYR A 256 15.15 -10.65 -15.89
N LEU A 257 16.31 -10.14 -15.47
CA LEU A 257 17.60 -10.46 -16.07
C LEU A 257 18.61 -10.83 -14.97
N PRO A 258 19.50 -11.81 -15.19
CA PRO A 258 20.34 -12.36 -14.13
C PRO A 258 21.45 -11.44 -13.63
N SER A 259 21.79 -10.36 -14.35
CA SER A 259 22.97 -9.54 -14.05
C SER A 259 22.70 -8.04 -13.91
N SER A 260 21.50 -7.57 -14.24
CA SER A 260 21.16 -6.14 -14.14
C SER A 260 19.65 -5.91 -14.16
N ASN A 261 19.22 -4.76 -13.65
CA ASN A 261 17.85 -4.30 -13.77
C ASN A 261 17.69 -3.49 -15.07
N GLN A 262 16.78 -3.90 -15.95
CA GLN A 262 16.46 -3.17 -17.19
C GLN A 262 15.19 -2.31 -17.01
N VAL A 263 15.22 -1.46 -15.99
CA VAL A 263 14.15 -0.51 -15.66
C VAL A 263 14.40 0.84 -16.34
N GLN A 264 13.38 1.71 -16.40
CA GLN A 264 13.56 3.06 -16.96
C GLN A 264 14.60 3.85 -16.16
N GLN A 265 14.52 3.77 -14.83
CA GLN A 265 15.49 4.37 -13.95
C GLN A 265 15.44 3.74 -12.56
N MET A 266 16.59 3.65 -11.90
CA MET A 266 16.70 3.42 -10.47
C MET A 266 17.30 4.67 -9.82
N VAL A 267 16.74 5.12 -8.70
CA VAL A 267 17.26 6.24 -7.91
C VAL A 267 17.49 5.78 -6.48
N ALA A 268 18.76 5.73 -6.06
CA ALA A 268 19.13 5.41 -4.69
C ALA A 268 18.92 6.61 -3.77
N LEU A 269 18.12 6.44 -2.71
CA LEU A 269 17.91 7.45 -1.67
C LEU A 269 18.85 7.24 -0.47
N GLY A 270 19.26 6.00 -0.20
CA GLY A 270 20.26 5.63 0.80
C GLY A 270 19.95 4.28 1.46
N GLY A 271 20.97 3.58 1.96
CA GLY A 271 20.82 2.20 2.46
C GLY A 271 19.92 2.03 3.70
N ASN A 272 19.56 3.12 4.38
CA ASN A 272 18.64 3.11 5.53
C ASN A 272 17.22 3.61 5.16
N ALA A 273 16.99 4.01 3.90
CA ALA A 273 15.75 4.60 3.44
C ALA A 273 14.71 3.51 3.10
N ASN A 274 14.38 2.64 4.05
CA ASN A 274 13.45 1.55 3.77
C ASN A 274 12.06 2.12 3.45
N MET A 275 11.48 1.75 2.31
CA MET A 275 10.34 2.47 1.77
C MET A 275 8.98 2.06 2.38
N HIS A 276 8.88 2.02 3.72
CA HIS A 276 7.62 1.87 4.45
C HIS A 276 6.79 3.17 4.46
N CYS A 277 6.57 3.75 3.29
CA CYS A 277 5.93 5.05 3.12
C CYS A 277 4.94 5.04 1.94
N GLN A 278 4.17 6.12 1.83
CA GLN A 278 3.27 6.35 0.70
C GLN A 278 3.75 7.57 -0.09
N PRO A 279 3.94 7.47 -1.42
CA PRO A 279 4.34 8.62 -2.22
C PRO A 279 3.15 9.56 -2.40
N ALA A 280 3.44 10.84 -2.64
CA ALA A 280 2.45 11.80 -3.11
C ALA A 280 2.93 12.51 -4.37
N TYR A 281 2.02 13.19 -5.04
CA TYR A 281 2.29 13.84 -6.31
C TYR A 281 1.63 15.20 -6.40
N TYR A 282 2.36 16.15 -6.98
CA TYR A 282 1.81 17.44 -7.33
C TYR A 282 2.38 17.93 -8.66
N LYS A 283 1.49 18.46 -9.49
CA LYS A 283 1.84 19.16 -10.72
C LYS A 283 1.26 20.56 -10.71
N GLY A 284 2.14 21.52 -10.45
CA GLY A 284 1.88 22.93 -10.72
C GLY A 284 1.92 23.23 -12.22
N SER A 285 1.77 24.50 -12.55
CA SER A 285 1.90 25.00 -13.92
C SER A 285 3.35 24.96 -14.44
N SER A 286 4.33 24.98 -13.54
CA SER A 286 5.76 25.11 -13.83
C SER A 286 6.58 23.89 -13.42
N GLN A 287 6.19 23.25 -12.31
CA GLN A 287 6.94 22.16 -11.70
C GLN A 287 6.05 20.95 -11.41
N GLU A 288 6.66 19.78 -11.47
CA GLU A 288 6.01 18.50 -11.25
C GLU A 288 6.90 17.67 -10.32
N PHE A 289 6.37 17.33 -9.15
CA PHE A 289 7.10 16.64 -8.11
C PHE A 289 6.40 15.37 -7.67
N ILE A 290 7.24 14.37 -7.39
CA ILE A 290 6.88 13.21 -6.59
C ILE A 290 7.54 13.38 -5.23
N TYR A 291 6.76 13.24 -4.17
CA TYR A 291 7.23 13.36 -2.80
C TYR A 291 7.37 11.99 -2.17
N VAL A 292 8.51 11.78 -1.51
CA VAL A 292 8.81 10.54 -0.79
C VAL A 292 9.41 10.90 0.56
N TRP A 293 8.96 10.23 1.61
CA TRP A 293 9.52 10.35 2.95
C TRP A 293 9.55 8.97 3.62
N SER A 294 10.58 8.20 3.27
CA SER A 294 10.84 6.90 3.88
C SER A 294 11.21 7.06 5.35
N GLU A 295 11.32 5.94 6.06
CA GLU A 295 11.97 5.95 7.36
C GLU A 295 13.44 6.37 7.24
N ASN A 296 13.95 7.00 8.29
CA ASN A 296 15.38 7.29 8.48
C ASN A 296 16.04 8.12 7.35
N ASP A 297 15.25 8.80 6.52
CA ASP A 297 15.69 9.66 5.40
C ASP A 297 14.89 10.99 5.42
N PRO A 298 15.45 12.11 4.92
CA PRO A 298 14.70 13.36 4.81
C PRO A 298 13.55 13.29 3.78
N LEU A 299 12.57 14.19 3.93
CA LEU A 299 11.55 14.43 2.91
C LEU A 299 12.20 14.91 1.61
N ARG A 300 11.86 14.27 0.49
CA ARG A 300 12.35 14.64 -0.84
C ARG A 300 11.19 15.01 -1.75
N ALA A 301 11.39 16.05 -2.55
CA ALA A 301 10.57 16.37 -3.72
C ALA A 301 11.44 16.13 -4.95
N ILE A 302 11.12 15.10 -5.72
CA ILE A 302 11.90 14.65 -6.87
C ILE A 302 11.14 15.03 -8.14
N GLN A 303 11.76 15.81 -9.01
CA GLN A 303 11.10 16.26 -10.23
C GLN A 303 10.98 15.12 -11.24
N PHE A 304 9.82 14.95 -11.87
CA PHE A 304 9.67 14.08 -13.04
C PHE A 304 9.78 14.92 -14.32
N ASP A 305 10.88 14.75 -15.05
CA ASP A 305 11.12 15.45 -16.31
C ASP A 305 10.42 14.70 -17.46
N ARG A 306 9.39 15.33 -18.03
CA ARG A 306 8.60 14.81 -19.14
C ARG A 306 9.37 14.73 -20.46
N ALA A 307 10.43 15.52 -20.64
CA ALA A 307 11.22 15.51 -21.87
C ALA A 307 12.12 14.28 -21.93
N SER A 308 12.80 13.96 -20.83
CA SER A 308 13.65 12.78 -20.71
C SER A 308 12.90 11.53 -20.23
N ASN A 309 11.72 11.69 -19.64
CA ASN A 309 10.98 10.65 -18.94
C ASN A 309 11.80 10.00 -17.80
N LEU A 310 12.46 10.85 -17.01
CA LEU A 310 13.31 10.45 -15.89
C LEU A 310 12.99 11.29 -14.65
N LEU A 311 13.30 10.74 -13.48
CA LEU A 311 13.38 11.46 -12.22
C LEU A 311 14.71 12.24 -12.19
N SER A 312 14.63 13.55 -11.94
CA SER A 312 15.80 14.41 -11.77
C SER A 312 16.31 14.34 -10.34
N ALA A 313 17.30 13.47 -10.10
CA ALA A 313 17.98 13.37 -8.81
C ALA A 313 18.81 14.63 -8.48
N GLN A 314 19.24 15.38 -9.50
CA GLN A 314 20.05 16.60 -9.36
C GLN A 314 19.20 17.82 -8.99
N SER A 315 17.92 17.84 -9.37
CA SER A 315 16.98 18.92 -9.09
C SER A 315 16.03 18.59 -7.94
N GLN A 316 16.35 17.58 -7.12
CA GLN A 316 15.53 17.27 -5.96
C GLN A 316 15.63 18.37 -4.90
N VAL A 317 14.50 18.70 -4.28
CA VAL A 317 14.48 19.51 -3.05
C VAL A 317 14.49 18.53 -1.88
N VAL A 318 15.29 18.83 -0.86
CA VAL A 318 15.40 18.03 0.37
C VAL A 318 15.04 18.92 1.55
N SER A 319 14.06 18.51 2.35
CA SER A 319 13.66 19.25 3.55
C SER A 319 14.66 19.01 4.68
N SER A 320 14.88 20.04 5.51
CA SER A 320 15.64 19.93 6.76
C SER A 320 14.77 19.57 7.97
N ALA A 321 13.45 19.44 7.79
CA ALA A 321 12.54 19.05 8.85
C ALA A 321 12.88 17.63 9.37
N ALA A 322 12.80 17.45 10.69
CA ALA A 322 13.02 16.15 11.31
C ALA A 322 11.98 15.14 10.81
N GLY A 323 12.45 14.03 10.24
CA GLY A 323 11.60 12.98 9.66
C GLY A 323 11.26 11.84 10.62
N PRO A 324 10.55 10.82 10.11
CA PRO A 324 10.30 9.60 10.84
C PRO A 324 11.59 8.81 11.09
N THR A 325 11.63 8.08 12.19
CA THR A 325 12.70 7.17 12.58
C THR A 325 12.14 5.78 12.87
N GLY A 326 13.00 4.76 12.88
CA GLY A 326 12.57 3.37 13.14
C GLY A 326 12.05 2.72 11.86
N GLN A 327 11.03 1.87 11.96
CA GLN A 327 10.53 1.04 10.85
C GLN A 327 9.17 1.53 10.32
N SER A 328 9.00 2.85 10.17
CA SER A 328 7.79 3.43 9.59
C SER A 328 8.09 4.78 8.96
N GLY A 329 7.80 4.92 7.67
CA GLY A 329 7.89 6.20 6.95
C GLY A 329 6.63 7.05 7.08
N ALA A 330 6.59 8.18 6.37
CA ALA A 330 5.43 9.06 6.38
C ALA A 330 4.36 8.63 5.38
N VAL A 331 3.11 8.91 5.75
CA VAL A 331 1.98 8.90 4.83
C VAL A 331 1.72 10.32 4.33
N LEU A 332 1.63 10.45 3.01
CA LEU A 332 1.61 11.74 2.35
C LEU A 332 0.28 11.98 1.63
N SER A 333 -0.12 13.24 1.52
CA SER A 333 -1.27 13.67 0.71
C SER A 333 -1.05 15.09 0.22
N VAL A 334 -1.61 15.43 -0.94
CA VAL A 334 -1.49 16.77 -1.52
C VAL A 334 -2.88 17.38 -1.69
N SER A 335 -3.00 18.66 -1.39
CA SER A 335 -4.16 19.49 -1.74
C SER A 335 -3.71 20.72 -2.51
N SER A 336 -4.47 21.14 -3.52
CA SER A 336 -4.16 22.34 -4.31
C SER A 336 -5.42 22.92 -4.97
N ASN A 337 -5.33 24.14 -5.51
CA ASN A 337 -6.30 24.66 -6.46
C ASN A 337 -5.89 24.28 -7.90
N GLY A 338 -6.06 23.01 -8.24
CA GLY A 338 -5.62 22.48 -9.53
C GLY A 338 -4.11 22.63 -9.70
N SER A 339 -3.67 23.16 -10.84
CA SER A 339 -2.25 23.42 -11.15
C SER A 339 -1.80 24.84 -10.78
N GLN A 340 -2.57 25.59 -10.00
CA GLN A 340 -2.21 26.97 -9.64
C GLN A 340 -0.99 26.99 -8.71
N GLU A 341 0.08 27.66 -9.13
CA GLU A 341 1.31 27.84 -8.35
C GLU A 341 1.03 28.44 -6.96
N GLY A 342 1.80 28.00 -5.97
CA GLY A 342 1.70 28.49 -4.60
C GLY A 342 0.44 28.06 -3.83
N THR A 343 -0.45 27.26 -4.44
CA THR A 343 -1.65 26.73 -3.75
C THR A 343 -1.48 25.30 -3.25
N GLY A 344 -0.45 24.60 -3.72
CA GLY A 344 -0.15 23.23 -3.34
C GLY A 344 0.36 23.15 -1.90
N ILE A 345 -0.28 22.30 -1.10
CA ILE A 345 0.16 21.94 0.24
C ILE A 345 0.42 20.44 0.26
N LEU A 346 1.63 20.06 0.66
CA LEU A 346 1.97 18.68 0.98
C LEU A 346 1.72 18.45 2.47
N TRP A 347 0.82 17.52 2.77
CA TRP A 347 0.51 17.05 4.11
C TRP A 347 1.29 15.77 4.39
N ALA A 348 1.96 15.71 5.54
CA ALA A 348 2.70 14.55 5.98
C ALA A 348 2.29 14.15 7.40
N SER A 349 1.92 12.89 7.58
CA SER A 349 1.70 12.31 8.92
C SER A 349 2.62 11.13 9.16
N TYR A 350 3.18 11.07 10.37
CA TYR A 350 4.09 10.03 10.80
C TYR A 350 4.24 10.04 12.33
N ALA A 351 4.94 9.05 12.87
CA ALA A 351 5.32 9.02 14.28
C ALA A 351 6.41 10.07 14.58
N SER A 352 6.12 11.04 15.45
CA SER A 352 7.05 12.13 15.76
C SER A 352 8.24 11.70 16.62
N SER A 353 8.15 10.52 17.24
CA SER A 353 9.17 9.95 18.12
C SER A 353 8.93 8.45 18.31
N GLY A 354 9.99 7.68 18.54
CA GLY A 354 9.92 6.24 18.75
C GLY A 354 9.86 5.46 17.44
N ASP A 355 9.54 4.17 17.54
CA ASP A 355 9.36 3.26 16.42
C ASP A 355 7.90 2.79 16.41
N ALA A 356 7.16 3.12 15.34
CA ALA A 356 5.75 2.79 15.21
C ALA A 356 5.50 1.38 14.66
N GLU A 357 6.54 0.55 14.57
CA GLU A 357 6.37 -0.79 14.02
C GLU A 357 5.61 -1.73 14.98
N HIS A 358 6.07 -1.81 16.23
CA HIS A 358 5.46 -2.63 17.29
C HIS A 358 4.92 -1.80 18.47
N SER A 359 4.70 -0.50 18.29
CA SER A 359 4.29 0.39 19.38
C SER A 359 3.40 1.53 18.91
N VAL A 360 2.49 1.94 19.79
CA VAL A 360 1.68 3.15 19.58
C VAL A 360 2.54 4.37 19.90
N SER A 361 2.83 5.17 18.88
CA SER A 361 3.74 6.31 18.98
C SER A 361 3.00 7.65 18.85
N PRO A 362 3.48 8.74 19.49
CA PRO A 362 2.95 10.08 19.27
C PRO A 362 3.00 10.45 17.79
N GLY A 363 1.92 11.06 17.29
CA GLY A 363 1.78 11.46 15.90
C GLY A 363 1.98 12.95 15.68
N ILE A 364 2.48 13.29 14.50
CA ILE A 364 2.55 14.66 13.99
C ILE A 364 1.84 14.74 12.65
N LEU A 365 1.24 15.91 12.39
CA LEU A 365 0.80 16.32 11.06
C LEU A 365 1.55 17.60 10.70
N ARG A 366 2.22 17.58 9.55
CA ARG A 366 2.94 18.72 8.98
C ARG A 366 2.34 19.14 7.65
N ALA A 367 2.44 20.42 7.36
CA ALA A 367 2.08 21.03 6.09
C ALA A 367 3.30 21.74 5.51
N PHE A 368 3.64 21.44 4.26
CA PHE A 368 4.73 22.08 3.52
C PHE A 368 4.18 22.75 2.26
N ASP A 369 4.86 23.78 1.76
CA ASP A 369 4.63 24.26 0.40
C ASP A 369 5.02 23.15 -0.58
N ALA A 370 4.07 22.68 -1.38
CA ALA A 370 4.34 21.61 -2.33
C ALA A 370 5.36 22.05 -3.39
N ASN A 371 5.44 23.34 -3.73
CA ASN A 371 6.42 23.84 -4.70
C ASN A 371 7.82 23.97 -4.11
N ASP A 372 7.94 24.01 -2.78
CA ASP A 372 9.21 24.15 -2.07
C ASP A 372 9.11 23.57 -0.66
N ILE A 373 9.38 22.27 -0.54
CA ILE A 373 9.29 21.54 0.72
C ILE A 373 10.36 21.92 1.77
N SER A 374 11.27 22.85 1.44
CA SER A 374 12.13 23.49 2.46
C SER A 374 11.33 24.43 3.36
N LYS A 375 10.11 24.82 2.95
CA LYS A 375 9.20 25.68 3.69
C LYS A 375 8.09 24.87 4.33
N GLU A 376 8.28 24.59 5.62
CA GLU A 376 7.17 24.12 6.47
C GLU A 376 6.23 25.30 6.75
N LEU A 377 4.95 25.14 6.39
CA LEU A 377 3.91 26.14 6.58
C LEU A 377 3.34 26.06 8.00
N TRP A 378 3.16 24.85 8.51
CA TRP A 378 2.55 24.58 9.81
C TRP A 378 2.78 23.15 10.28
N ASN A 379 2.78 22.92 11.59
CA ASN A 379 2.56 21.61 12.16
C ASN A 379 1.77 21.67 13.47
N ASN A 380 1.14 20.56 13.80
CA ASN A 380 0.24 20.43 14.93
C ASN A 380 0.92 20.40 16.32
N GLN A 381 2.24 20.62 16.38
CA GLN A 381 3.03 20.73 17.62
C GLN A 381 3.50 22.17 17.91
N GLN A 382 3.32 23.12 16.98
CA GLN A 382 3.63 24.54 17.20
C GLN A 382 2.78 25.18 18.31
N LYS A 383 1.58 24.64 18.55
CA LYS A 383 0.64 25.09 19.59
C LYS A 383 0.08 23.87 20.33
N PRO A 384 0.08 23.84 21.68
CA PRO A 384 -0.46 22.70 22.43
C PRO A 384 -1.92 22.35 22.12
N ARG A 385 -2.74 23.35 21.77
CA ARG A 385 -4.15 23.17 21.36
C ARG A 385 -4.30 22.25 20.13
N ASP A 386 -3.31 22.26 19.24
CA ASP A 386 -3.41 21.60 17.95
C ASP A 386 -2.97 20.12 18.02
N ALA A 387 -2.52 19.62 19.17
CA ALA A 387 -1.95 18.29 19.31
C ALA A 387 -2.85 17.16 18.75
N GLY A 388 -2.32 16.40 17.79
CA GLY A 388 -3.04 15.31 17.12
C GLY A 388 -3.30 14.10 18.02
N GLY A 389 -2.35 13.72 18.87
CA GLY A 389 -2.44 12.50 19.68
C GLY A 389 -1.51 11.42 19.12
N TYR A 390 -1.99 10.17 19.05
CA TYR A 390 -1.19 9.02 18.59
C TYR A 390 -1.34 8.76 17.09
N TYR A 391 -0.22 8.45 16.44
CA TYR A 391 -0.13 8.18 15.00
C TYR A 391 -0.93 6.93 14.61
N ALA A 392 -1.82 7.04 13.62
CA ALA A 392 -2.49 5.91 12.99
C ALA A 392 -1.67 5.46 11.77
N LYS A 393 -0.93 4.35 11.92
CA LYS A 393 -0.02 3.82 10.89
C LYS A 393 -0.76 3.56 9.56
N PHE A 394 -0.15 3.99 8.45
CA PHE A 394 -0.65 3.84 7.06
C PHE A 394 -1.98 4.54 6.72
N ALA A 395 -2.47 5.43 7.59
CA ALA A 395 -3.71 6.17 7.36
C ALA A 395 -3.41 7.60 6.84
N ALA A 396 -3.58 7.80 5.53
CA ALA A 396 -3.28 9.07 4.88
C ALA A 396 -4.18 10.23 5.38
N PRO A 397 -3.65 11.45 5.57
CA PRO A 397 -4.46 12.63 5.86
C PRO A 397 -5.44 12.89 4.71
N THR A 398 -6.73 13.05 5.01
CA THR A 398 -7.73 13.33 3.98
C THR A 398 -8.06 14.81 3.94
N ILE A 399 -8.04 15.43 2.77
CA ILE A 399 -8.34 16.86 2.61
C ILE A 399 -9.66 17.03 1.87
N ALA A 400 -10.60 17.76 2.48
CA ALA A 400 -11.88 18.09 1.88
C ALA A 400 -12.43 19.40 2.45
N ASN A 401 -13.08 20.20 1.61
CA ASN A 401 -13.83 21.40 2.01
C ASN A 401 -13.02 22.36 2.92
N GLY A 402 -11.74 22.59 2.60
CA GLY A 402 -10.87 23.49 3.37
C GLY A 402 -10.37 22.94 4.71
N HIS A 403 -10.58 21.65 4.96
CA HIS A 403 -10.14 20.96 6.18
C HIS A 403 -9.26 19.77 5.86
N VAL A 404 -8.34 19.45 6.77
CA VAL A 404 -7.61 18.18 6.80
C VAL A 404 -8.10 17.34 7.98
N TYR A 405 -8.44 16.09 7.68
CA TYR A 405 -8.96 15.09 8.61
C TYR A 405 -7.84 14.09 8.89
N LEU A 406 -7.47 14.00 10.16
CA LEU A 406 -6.41 13.13 10.64
C LEU A 406 -6.99 12.03 11.54
N PRO A 407 -7.04 10.77 11.08
CA PRO A 407 -7.34 9.64 11.96
C PRO A 407 -6.21 9.43 12.97
N THR A 408 -6.56 9.02 14.19
CA THR A 408 -5.58 8.82 15.27
C THR A 408 -5.91 7.57 16.08
N PHE A 409 -4.89 6.93 16.65
CA PHE A 409 -5.09 5.89 17.67
C PHE A 409 -5.54 6.47 19.03
N SER A 410 -5.86 7.76 19.10
CA SER A 410 -6.47 8.41 20.27
C SER A 410 -8.00 8.34 20.27
N ASN A 411 -8.60 7.38 19.54
CA ASN A 411 -10.06 7.19 19.42
C ASN A 411 -10.81 8.45 18.95
N ARG A 412 -10.21 9.22 18.04
CA ARG A 412 -10.80 10.43 17.46
C ARG A 412 -10.23 10.71 16.08
N VAL A 413 -11.02 11.40 15.27
CA VAL A 413 -10.53 12.09 14.06
C VAL A 413 -10.31 13.54 14.44
N VAL A 414 -9.09 14.04 14.26
CA VAL A 414 -8.76 15.46 14.49
C VAL A 414 -8.94 16.20 13.18
N VAL A 415 -9.59 17.37 13.23
CA VAL A 415 -9.89 18.18 12.06
C VAL A 415 -9.20 19.53 12.20
N TYR A 416 -8.43 19.90 11.20
CA TYR A 416 -7.76 21.19 11.13
C TYR A 416 -8.31 21.98 9.94
N GLY A 417 -8.48 23.28 10.10
CA GLY A 417 -8.92 24.19 9.05
C GLY A 417 -8.23 25.54 9.18
N LEU A 418 -8.24 26.31 8.10
CA LEU A 418 -7.77 27.70 8.11
C LEU A 418 -8.81 28.56 8.84
N GLN A 419 -8.35 29.46 9.71
CA GLN A 419 -9.20 30.48 10.35
C GLN A 419 -9.31 31.72 9.48
#